data_AF-A0A1M2VU22-F1
#
_entry.id   AF-A0A1M2VU22-F1
#
_cell.length_a   1.000
_cell.length_b   1.000
_cell.length_c   1.000
_cell.angle_alpha   90.00
_cell.angle_beta   90.00
_cell.angle_gamma   90.00
#
_symmetry.space_group_name_H-M   'P 1'
#
loop_
_entity.id
_entity.type
_entity.pdbx_description
1 polymer ?
#
loop_
_entity_poly.entity_id
_entity_poly.type
_entity_poly.pdbx_seq_one_letter_code
_entity_poly.pdbx_strand_id
1 'polypeptide(L)' 'MSTFFLAMVLHPEAFKKAQQELDVVIGRSRLPDDTDRENLPYLECLLKEVYR' A
#
# COMPACT_ATOMS: atom_id res chain seq x y z
N MET A 1 7.83 -11.31 7.02
CA MET A 1 6.68 -11.90 6.29
C MET A 1 5.44 -12.03 7.18
N SER A 2 5.52 -12.57 8.41
CA SER A 2 4.33 -12.73 9.27
C SER A 2 3.70 -11.43 9.80
N THR A 3 4.49 -10.37 10.01
CA THR A 3 3.99 -9.05 10.46
C THR A 3 3.09 -8.38 9.42
N PHE A 4 3.33 -8.62 8.13
CA PHE A 4 2.49 -8.12 7.03
C PHE A 4 1.06 -8.62 7.10
N PHE A 5 0.91 -9.93 7.27
CA PHE A 5 -0.40 -10.55 7.45
C PHE A 5 -1.04 -10.14 8.79
N LEU A 6 -0.25 -10.03 9.87
CA LEU A 6 -0.78 -9.61 11.17
C LEU A 6 -1.34 -8.18 11.12
N ALA A 7 -0.62 -7.24 10.50
CA ALA A 7 -1.05 -5.87 10.36
C ALA A 7 -2.26 -5.71 9.42
N MET A 8 -2.34 -6.51 8.35
CA MET A 8 -3.53 -6.56 7.50
C MET A 8 -4.77 -7.07 8.25
N VAL A 9 -4.60 -8.01 9.18
CA VAL A 9 -5.69 -8.52 10.02
C VAL A 9 -6.06 -7.52 11.13
N LEU A 10 -5.08 -6.83 11.71
CA LEU A 10 -5.31 -5.83 12.76
C LEU A 10 -5.92 -4.53 12.23
N HIS A 11 -5.54 -4.13 11.01
CA HIS A 11 -5.93 -2.88 10.37
C HIS A 11 -6.46 -3.07 8.94
N PRO A 12 -7.60 -3.75 8.78
CA PRO A 12 -8.22 -3.96 7.46
C PRO A 12 -8.60 -2.64 6.78
N GLU A 13 -8.90 -1.59 7.54
CA GLU A 13 -9.21 -0.26 6.99
C GLU A 13 -8.00 0.42 6.35
N ALA A 14 -6.81 0.28 6.95
CA ALA A 14 -5.58 0.83 6.40
C ALA A 14 -5.22 0.13 5.08
N PHE A 15 -5.39 -1.20 5.03
CA PHE A 15 -5.22 -1.96 3.80
C PHE A 15 -6.19 -1.52 2.70
N LYS A 16 -7.46 -1.29 3.05
CA LYS A 16 -8.49 -0.84 2.10
C LYS A 16 -8.19 0.54 1.52
N LYS A 17 -7.68 1.47 2.34
CA LYS A 17 -7.20 2.78 1.90
C LYS A 17 -6.00 2.67 0.97
N ALA A 18 -5.00 1.87 1.36
CA ALA A 18 -3.83 1.64 0.51
C ALA A 18 -4.22 1.02 -0.84
N GLN A 19 -5.18 0.09 -0.85
CA GLN A 19 -5.68 -0.54 -2.06
C GLN A 19 -6.49 0.43 -2.94
N GLN A 20 -7.28 1.33 -2.35
CA GLN A 20 -7.93 2.42 -3.10
C GLN A 20 -6.92 3.39 -3.69
N GLU A 21 -5.92 3.80 -2.91
CA GLU A 21 -4.88 4.71 -3.39
C GLU A 21 -4.09 4.06 -4.54
N LEU A 22 -3.80 2.77 -4.43
CA LEU A 22 -3.20 1.98 -5.49
C LEU A 22 -4.06 1.95 -6.78
N ASP A 23 -5.37 1.74 -6.63
CA ASP A 23 -6.31 1.69 -7.76
C ASP A 23 -6.46 3.07 -8.43
N VAL A 24 -6.43 4.15 -7.63
CA VAL A 24 -6.50 5.54 -8.09
C VAL A 24 -5.23 5.99 -8.81
N VAL A 25 -4.06 5.65 -8.27
CA VAL A 25 -2.76 6.11 -8.78
C VAL A 25 -2.32 5.29 -9.99
N ILE A 26 -2.31 3.96 -9.88
CA ILE A 26 -1.81 3.10 -10.96
C ILE A 26 -2.85 2.96 -12.08
N GLY A 27 -4.13 2.83 -11.73
CA GLY A 27 -5.18 2.45 -12.68
C GLY A 27 -4.89 1.10 -13.38
N ARG A 28 -5.87 0.51 -14.06
CA ARG A 28 -5.75 -0.84 -14.65
C ARG A 28 -4.79 -1.00 -15.84
N SER A 29 -3.95 -0.02 -16.17
CA SER A 29 -3.29 0.03 -17.49
C SER A 29 -1.77 -0.11 -17.51
N ARG A 30 -1.03 0.03 -16.40
CA ARG A 30 0.45 -0.08 -16.44
C ARG A 30 1.06 -0.69 -15.19
N LEU A 31 2.23 -1.31 -15.37
CA LEU A 31 3.13 -1.66 -14.27
C LEU A 31 3.59 -0.36 -13.59
N PRO A 32 3.61 -0.31 -12.24
CA PRO A 32 4.04 0.89 -11.51
C PRO A 32 5.46 1.28 -11.93
N ASP A 33 5.61 2.51 -12.40
CA ASP A 33 6.92 3.12 -12.65
C ASP A 33 7.48 3.68 -11.32
N ASP A 34 8.78 3.97 -11.26
CA ASP A 34 9.42 4.43 -10.02
C ASP A 34 8.84 5.80 -9.56
N THR A 35 8.24 6.55 -10.49
CA THR A 35 7.50 7.80 -10.21
C THR A 35 6.11 7.60 -9.61
N ASP A 36 5.48 6.45 -9.82
CA ASP A 36 4.20 6.11 -9.16
C ASP A 36 4.41 5.70 -7.70
N ARG A 37 5.62 5.19 -7.35
CA ARG A 37 5.98 4.92 -5.94
C ARG A 37 5.94 6.18 -5.08
N GLU A 38 6.38 7.32 -5.60
CA GLU A 38 6.29 8.61 -4.89
C GLU A 38 4.82 9.07 -4.71
N ASN A 39 3.92 8.64 -5.59
CA ASN A 39 2.49 8.92 -5.52
C ASN A 39 1.71 7.92 -4.65
N LEU A 40 2.38 6.91 -4.07
CA LEU A 40 1.79 5.93 -3.15
C LEU A 40 2.30 6.11 -1.70
N PRO A 41 2.22 7.33 -1.12
CA PRO A 41 2.76 7.61 0.20
C PRO A 41 2.06 6.77 1.28
N TYR A 42 0.79 6.41 1.10
CA TYR A 42 0.05 5.64 2.10
C TYR A 42 0.46 4.17 2.11
N LEU A 43 0.67 3.58 0.92
CA LEU A 43 1.22 2.23 0.81
C LEU A 43 2.63 2.16 1.39
N GLU A 44 3.46 3.17 1.13
CA GLU A 44 4.84 3.22 1.65
C GLU A 44 4.88 3.44 3.16
N CYS A 45 4.02 4.31 3.70
CA CYS A 45 3.85 4.50 5.14
C CYS A 45 3.38 3.21 5.82
N LEU A 46 2.42 2.50 5.23
CA LEU A 46 1.91 1.23 5.75
C LEU A 46 3.01 0.15 5.70
N LEU A 47 3.74 0.05 4.59
CA LEU A 47 4.91 -0.83 4.50
C LEU A 47 5.95 -0.51 5.58
N LYS A 48 6.30 0.77 5.78
CA LYS A 48 7.23 1.20 6.83
C LYS A 48 6.72 0.89 8.24
N GLU A 49 5.43 1.06 8.48
CA GLU A 49 4.82 0.78 9.79
C GLU A 49 4.83 -0.73 10.11
N VAL A 50 4.73 -1.58 9.09
CA VAL A 50 4.72 -3.03 9.26
C VAL A 50 6.11 -3.68 9.22
N TYR A 51 7.07 -3.01 8.59
CA TYR A 51 8.48 -3.43 8.57
C TYR A 51 9.29 -2.82 9.73
N ARG A 52 8.69 -1.92 10.52
CA ARG A 52 9.26 -1.39 11.77
C ARG A 52 9.09 -2.41 12.90
#